data_AF-A0A7J4IVE8-F1
#
_entry.id   AF-A0A7J4IVE8-F1
#
_cell.length_a   1.000
_cell.length_b   1.000
_cell.length_c   1.000
_cell.angle_alpha   90.00
_cell.angle_beta   90.00
_cell.angle_gamma   90.00
#
_symmetry.space_group_name_H-M   'P 1'
#
loop_
_entity.id
_entity.type
_entity.pdbx_description
1 polymer ?
#
loop_
_entity_poly.entity_id
_entity_poly.type
_entity_poly.pdbx_seq_one_letter_code
_entity_poly.pdbx_strand_id
1 'polypeptide(L)'
;MAEKSEASIIEIIQKMVRDGESEEKIIQSLKTLGVAPDKAKRLLLLGQADTFALLRSEITKIVKQSIEEQRGQTERIIGEEAKKAADENRERLTKAVIADLRQYEKDVTGQSKTFEEQINETVHRVTDLSERVRVKLNELGEAVRTVQLDMDELKLKGVGSRNRYISLLLIVLGIAFAVGDIYLLFTTFGAATTSIDSIIIMVIMAMIAVTMLFVATVI
;
A
#
# COMPACT_ATOMS: atom_id res chain seq x y z
N MET A 1 -76.07 -62.39 31.50
CA MET A 1 -77.13 -61.78 30.65
C MET A 1 -77.32 -60.27 30.89
N ALA A 2 -76.93 -59.70 32.04
CA ALA A 2 -77.14 -58.27 32.33
C ALA A 2 -76.25 -57.29 31.53
N GLU A 3 -75.01 -57.63 31.21
CA GLU A 3 -74.07 -56.72 30.51
C GLU A 3 -74.50 -56.34 29.08
N LYS A 4 -75.16 -57.25 28.35
CA LYS A 4 -75.67 -56.96 27.00
C LYS A 4 -76.80 -55.91 26.99
N SER A 5 -77.60 -55.86 28.06
CA SER A 5 -78.68 -54.87 28.18
C SER A 5 -78.14 -53.48 28.53
N GLU A 6 -77.10 -53.38 29.35
CA GLU A 6 -76.51 -52.10 29.73
C GLU A 6 -75.76 -51.44 28.56
N ALA A 7 -75.04 -52.22 27.74
CA ALA A 7 -74.40 -51.73 26.52
C ALA A 7 -75.42 -51.13 25.52
N SER A 8 -76.56 -51.81 25.32
CA SER A 8 -77.63 -51.32 24.42
C SER A 8 -78.32 -50.06 24.95
N ILE A 9 -78.43 -49.90 26.27
CA ILE A 9 -79.01 -48.69 26.89
C ILE A 9 -78.07 -47.49 26.75
N ILE A 10 -76.75 -47.70 26.87
CA ILE A 10 -75.75 -46.63 26.70
C ILE A 10 -75.75 -46.11 25.25
N GLU A 11 -75.87 -46.98 24.25
CA GLU A 11 -75.98 -46.57 22.84
C GLU A 11 -77.23 -45.69 22.58
N ILE A 12 -78.36 -46.04 23.21
CA ILE A 12 -79.60 -45.24 23.12
C ILE A 12 -79.39 -43.87 23.75
N ILE A 13 -78.75 -43.80 24.92
CA ILE A 13 -78.42 -42.53 25.59
C ILE A 13 -77.49 -41.69 24.71
N GLN A 14 -76.42 -42.27 24.16
CA GLN A 14 -75.48 -41.57 23.28
C GLN A 14 -76.19 -40.98 22.06
N LYS A 15 -77.14 -41.72 21.47
CA LYS A 15 -77.96 -41.22 20.36
C LYS A 15 -78.85 -40.06 20.78
N MET A 16 -79.58 -40.17 21.88
CA MET A 16 -80.47 -39.11 22.37
C MET A 16 -79.70 -37.84 22.79
N VAL A 17 -78.50 -38.00 23.38
CA VAL A 17 -77.59 -36.89 23.71
C VAL A 17 -77.09 -36.21 22.43
N ARG A 18 -76.73 -37.00 21.41
CA ARG A 18 -76.29 -36.48 20.10
C ARG A 18 -77.40 -35.75 19.35
N ASP A 19 -78.64 -36.21 19.49
CA ASP A 19 -79.84 -35.62 18.88
C ASP A 19 -80.36 -34.40 19.67
N GLY A 20 -79.74 -34.06 20.81
CA GLY A 20 -80.05 -32.85 21.59
C GLY A 20 -81.30 -32.95 22.47
N GLU A 21 -81.71 -34.15 22.87
CA GLU A 21 -82.86 -34.33 23.76
C GLU A 21 -82.60 -33.82 25.18
N SER A 22 -83.64 -33.32 25.86
CA SER A 22 -83.51 -32.83 27.25
C SER A 22 -83.26 -33.96 28.24
N GLU A 23 -82.55 -33.66 29.33
CA GLU A 23 -82.21 -34.65 30.36
C GLU A 23 -83.45 -35.32 30.96
N GLU A 24 -84.55 -34.56 31.17
CA GLU A 24 -85.79 -35.12 31.67
C GLU A 24 -86.40 -36.14 30.71
N LYS A 25 -86.30 -35.90 29.39
CA LYS A 25 -86.83 -36.78 28.35
C LYS A 25 -86.02 -38.06 28.23
N ILE A 26 -84.69 -37.97 28.38
CA ILE A 26 -83.80 -39.13 28.40
C ILE A 26 -84.06 -39.97 29.65
N ILE A 27 -84.20 -39.35 30.82
CA ILE A 27 -84.49 -40.05 32.08
C ILE A 27 -85.88 -40.72 32.03
N GLN A 28 -86.89 -40.08 31.43
CA GLN A 28 -88.21 -40.69 31.23
C GLN A 28 -88.13 -41.91 30.30
N SER A 29 -87.39 -41.82 29.18
CA SER A 29 -87.19 -42.94 28.27
C SER A 29 -86.45 -44.11 28.94
N LEU A 30 -85.46 -43.83 29.79
CA LEU A 30 -84.77 -44.85 30.59
C LEU A 30 -85.68 -45.49 31.65
N LYS A 31 -86.59 -44.71 32.24
CA LYS A 31 -87.59 -45.21 33.18
C LYS A 31 -88.61 -46.14 32.49
N THR A 32 -89.03 -45.82 31.26
CA THR A 32 -89.91 -46.71 30.46
C THR A 32 -89.23 -48.01 30.06
N LEU A 33 -87.90 -48.03 30.00
CA LEU A 33 -87.10 -49.24 29.76
C LEU A 33 -86.81 -50.05 31.05
N GLY A 34 -87.40 -49.66 32.18
CA GLY A 34 -87.29 -50.39 33.46
C GLY A 34 -86.07 -50.04 34.30
N VAL A 35 -85.35 -48.94 33.99
CA VAL A 35 -84.19 -48.49 34.77
C VAL A 35 -84.62 -47.60 35.93
N ALA A 36 -84.11 -47.89 37.14
CA ALA A 36 -84.35 -47.04 38.32
C ALA A 36 -83.80 -45.62 38.10
N PRO A 37 -84.47 -44.56 38.61
CA PRO A 37 -84.13 -43.17 38.33
C PRO A 37 -82.68 -42.79 38.70
N ASP A 38 -82.17 -43.29 39.83
CA ASP A 38 -80.78 -43.04 40.26
C ASP A 38 -79.76 -43.70 39.33
N LYS A 39 -80.10 -44.87 38.77
CA LYS A 39 -79.28 -45.59 37.80
C LYS A 39 -79.35 -44.94 36.42
N ALA A 40 -80.51 -44.41 36.02
CA ALA A 40 -80.69 -43.66 34.78
C ALA A 40 -79.83 -42.39 34.75
N LYS A 41 -79.77 -41.64 35.86
CA LYS A 41 -78.92 -40.43 35.96
C LYS A 41 -77.43 -40.75 35.85
N ARG A 42 -76.96 -41.87 36.45
CA ARG A 42 -75.57 -42.32 36.31
C ARG A 42 -75.24 -42.77 34.88
N LEU A 43 -76.15 -43.50 34.22
CA LEU A 43 -75.96 -43.93 32.84
C LEU A 43 -75.97 -42.75 31.86
N LEU A 44 -76.80 -41.72 32.12
CA LEU A 44 -76.80 -40.48 31.35
C LEU A 44 -75.44 -39.77 31.42
N LEU A 45 -74.90 -39.59 32.63
CA LEU A 45 -73.58 -38.98 32.83
C LEU A 45 -72.46 -39.77 32.15
N LEU A 46 -72.54 -41.11 32.18
CA LEU A 46 -71.57 -41.98 31.51
C LEU A 46 -71.66 -41.83 29.98
N GLY A 47 -72.86 -41.86 29.42
CA GLY A 47 -73.08 -41.66 27.98
C GLY A 47 -72.68 -40.27 27.49
N GLN A 48 -72.92 -39.23 28.30
CA GLN A 48 -72.43 -37.88 28.03
C GLN A 48 -70.90 -37.84 28.04
N ALA A 49 -70.24 -38.42 29.06
CA ALA A 49 -68.79 -38.46 29.17
C ALA A 49 -68.13 -39.18 27.98
N ASP A 50 -68.68 -40.32 27.53
CA ASP A 50 -68.20 -41.04 26.35
C ASP A 50 -68.39 -40.21 25.07
N THR A 51 -69.55 -39.58 24.91
CA THR A 51 -69.81 -38.69 23.76
C THR A 51 -68.83 -37.51 23.73
N PHE A 52 -68.53 -36.91 24.89
CA PHE A 52 -67.53 -35.85 25.01
C PHE A 52 -66.11 -36.36 24.71
N ALA A 53 -65.74 -37.56 25.14
CA ALA A 53 -64.44 -38.15 24.85
C ALA A 53 -64.26 -38.37 23.33
N LEU A 54 -65.29 -38.87 22.65
CA LEU A 54 -65.31 -39.04 21.20
C LEU A 54 -65.20 -37.69 20.46
N LEU A 55 -66.00 -36.70 20.85
CA LEU A 55 -65.93 -35.35 20.28
C LEU A 55 -64.55 -34.72 20.48
N ARG A 56 -63.98 -34.82 21.68
CA ARG A 56 -62.64 -34.31 21.98
C ARG A 56 -61.58 -34.97 21.11
N SER A 57 -61.64 -36.28 20.93
CA SER A 57 -60.72 -37.02 20.06
C SER A 57 -60.79 -36.55 18.61
N GLU A 58 -62.02 -36.39 18.09
CA GLU A 58 -62.21 -35.99 16.69
C GLU A 58 -61.84 -34.53 16.45
N ILE A 59 -62.18 -33.62 17.38
CA ILE A 59 -61.70 -32.23 17.35
C ILE A 59 -60.17 -32.19 17.37
N THR A 60 -59.53 -33.01 18.21
CA THR A 60 -58.06 -33.05 18.28
C THR A 60 -57.44 -33.49 16.95
N LYS A 61 -58.03 -34.48 16.26
CA LYS A 61 -57.59 -34.90 14.93
C LYS A 61 -57.76 -33.79 13.88
N ILE A 62 -58.94 -33.16 13.83
CA ILE A 62 -59.23 -32.06 12.89
C ILE A 62 -58.25 -30.91 13.11
N VAL A 63 -58.05 -30.51 14.37
CA VAL A 63 -57.09 -29.45 14.71
C VAL A 63 -55.68 -29.83 14.29
N LYS A 64 -55.23 -31.06 14.59
CA LYS A 64 -53.89 -31.51 14.20
C LYS A 64 -53.69 -31.50 12.69
N GLN A 65 -54.66 -32.02 11.93
CA GLN A 65 -54.60 -32.01 10.47
C GLN A 65 -54.59 -30.57 9.92
N SER A 66 -55.45 -29.69 10.44
CA SER A 66 -55.48 -28.29 10.01
C SER A 66 -54.18 -27.53 10.29
N ILE A 67 -53.53 -27.82 11.43
CA ILE A 67 -52.23 -27.24 11.79
C ILE A 67 -51.13 -27.74 10.85
N GLU A 68 -51.11 -29.03 10.52
CA GLU A 68 -50.13 -29.60 9.59
C GLU A 68 -50.29 -29.02 8.18
N GLU A 69 -51.52 -28.87 7.69
CA GLU A 69 -51.81 -28.24 6.40
C GLU A 69 -51.42 -26.75 6.37
N GLN A 70 -51.80 -25.99 7.41
CA GLN A 70 -51.43 -24.58 7.52
C GLN A 70 -49.92 -24.39 7.64
N ARG A 71 -49.22 -25.28 8.36
CA ARG A 71 -47.76 -25.24 8.46
C ARG A 71 -47.11 -25.43 7.10
N GLY A 72 -47.56 -26.43 6.32
CA GLY A 72 -47.04 -26.66 4.97
C GLY A 72 -47.29 -25.48 4.02
N GLN A 73 -48.44 -24.81 4.13
CA GLN A 73 -48.72 -23.59 3.37
C GLN A 73 -47.84 -22.42 3.81
N THR A 74 -47.67 -22.24 5.12
CA THR A 74 -46.83 -21.17 5.69
C THR A 74 -45.36 -21.34 5.28
N GLU A 75 -44.83 -22.56 5.33
CA GLU A 75 -43.45 -22.85 4.90
C GLU A 75 -43.24 -22.56 3.41
N ARG A 76 -44.24 -22.83 2.55
CA ARG A 76 -44.17 -22.47 1.12
C ARG A 76 -44.17 -20.96 0.89
N ILE A 77 -45.07 -20.23 1.56
CA ILE A 77 -45.16 -18.77 1.44
C ILE A 77 -43.85 -18.11 1.91
N ILE A 78 -43.33 -18.52 3.07
CA ILE A 78 -42.04 -18.03 3.59
C ILE A 78 -40.92 -18.35 2.60
N GLY A 79 -40.90 -19.56 2.03
CA GLY A 79 -39.88 -19.95 1.05
C GLY A 79 -39.93 -19.13 -0.24
N GLU A 80 -41.13 -18.82 -0.75
CA GLU A 80 -41.32 -17.99 -1.95
C GLU A 80 -40.97 -16.52 -1.69
N GLU A 81 -41.41 -15.95 -0.56
CA GLU A 81 -41.05 -14.57 -0.17
C GLU A 81 -39.54 -14.43 0.07
N ALA A 82 -38.91 -15.41 0.74
CA ALA A 82 -37.48 -15.40 0.98
C ALA A 82 -36.69 -15.45 -0.34
N LYS A 83 -37.12 -16.26 -1.32
CA LYS A 83 -36.51 -16.30 -2.66
C LYS A 83 -36.67 -14.97 -3.37
N LYS A 84 -37.88 -14.41 -3.39
CA LYS A 84 -38.14 -13.13 -4.04
C LYS A 84 -37.32 -11.99 -3.43
N ALA A 85 -37.24 -11.95 -2.09
CA ALA A 85 -36.41 -10.98 -1.38
C ALA A 85 -34.92 -11.18 -1.65
N ALA A 86 -34.45 -12.42 -1.76
CA ALA A 86 -33.06 -12.72 -2.11
C ALA A 86 -32.72 -12.26 -3.53
N ASP A 87 -33.62 -12.50 -4.50
CA ASP A 87 -33.43 -12.10 -5.89
C ASP A 87 -33.46 -10.57 -6.05
N GLU A 88 -34.41 -9.89 -5.41
CA GLU A 88 -34.47 -8.42 -5.39
C GLU A 88 -33.23 -7.80 -4.75
N ASN A 89 -32.76 -8.35 -3.63
CA ASN A 89 -31.53 -7.91 -2.99
C ASN A 89 -30.31 -8.16 -3.87
N ARG A 90 -30.24 -9.31 -4.55
CA ARG A 90 -29.14 -9.64 -5.46
C ARG A 90 -29.09 -8.68 -6.64
N GLU A 91 -30.23 -8.32 -7.21
CA GLU A 91 -30.31 -7.35 -8.31
C GLU A 91 -29.87 -5.96 -7.84
N ARG A 92 -30.36 -5.50 -6.67
CA ARG A 92 -29.93 -4.22 -6.07
C ARG A 92 -28.45 -4.19 -5.77
N LEU A 93 -27.92 -5.25 -5.16
CA LEU A 93 -26.50 -5.38 -4.84
C LEU A 93 -25.66 -5.36 -6.12
N THR A 94 -26.07 -6.09 -7.16
CA THR A 94 -25.36 -6.12 -8.45
C THR A 94 -25.35 -4.74 -9.10
N LYS A 95 -26.48 -4.01 -9.10
CA LYS A 95 -26.54 -2.64 -9.62
C LYS A 95 -25.64 -1.68 -8.84
N ALA A 96 -25.64 -1.78 -7.51
CA ALA A 96 -24.78 -0.96 -6.65
C ALA A 96 -23.30 -1.24 -6.90
N VAL A 97 -22.90 -2.52 -6.96
CA VAL A 97 -21.51 -2.91 -7.25
C VAL A 97 -21.07 -2.45 -8.64
N ILE A 98 -21.92 -2.56 -9.66
CA ILE A 98 -21.59 -2.04 -11.00
C ILE A 98 -21.42 -0.52 -11.00
N ALA A 99 -22.27 0.20 -10.26
CA ALA A 99 -22.16 1.65 -10.14
C ALA A 99 -20.85 2.05 -9.44
N ASP A 100 -20.51 1.40 -8.33
CA ASP A 100 -19.25 1.62 -7.61
C ASP A 100 -18.04 1.30 -8.49
N LEU A 101 -18.07 0.18 -9.23
CA LEU A 101 -16.98 -0.18 -10.15
C LEU A 101 -16.79 0.86 -11.25
N ARG A 102 -17.87 1.40 -11.82
CA ARG A 102 -17.79 2.48 -12.83
C ARG A 102 -17.24 3.78 -12.24
N GLN A 103 -17.61 4.10 -11.01
CA GLN A 103 -17.06 5.26 -10.32
C GLN A 103 -15.57 5.07 -10.06
N TYR A 104 -15.17 3.90 -9.58
CA TYR A 104 -13.77 3.55 -9.36
C TYR A 104 -12.96 3.59 -10.66
N GLU A 105 -13.49 3.06 -11.77
CA GLU A 105 -12.87 3.16 -13.09
C GLU A 105 -12.67 4.61 -13.52
N LYS A 106 -13.69 5.47 -13.32
CA LYS A 106 -13.60 6.90 -13.63
C LYS A 106 -12.56 7.61 -12.78
N ASP A 107 -12.50 7.32 -11.48
CA ASP A 107 -11.55 7.91 -10.55
C ASP A 107 -10.12 7.47 -10.86
N VAL A 108 -9.91 6.18 -11.14
CA VAL A 108 -8.60 5.64 -11.57
C VAL A 108 -8.19 6.25 -12.90
N THR A 109 -9.10 6.37 -13.88
CA THR A 109 -8.81 7.00 -15.16
C THR A 109 -8.46 8.48 -14.98
N GLY A 110 -9.16 9.18 -14.09
CA GLY A 110 -8.85 10.56 -13.71
C GLY A 110 -7.46 10.70 -13.08
N GLN A 111 -7.14 9.83 -12.12
CA GLN A 111 -5.83 9.77 -11.49
C GLN A 111 -4.72 9.47 -12.50
N SER A 112 -4.93 8.54 -13.42
CA SER A 112 -3.98 8.23 -14.50
C SER A 112 -3.72 9.44 -15.39
N LYS A 113 -4.74 10.22 -15.75
CA LYS A 113 -4.55 11.46 -16.52
C LYS A 113 -3.73 12.50 -15.75
N THR A 114 -4.05 12.74 -14.48
CA THR A 114 -3.24 13.65 -13.65
C THR A 114 -1.81 13.15 -13.48
N PHE A 115 -1.59 11.84 -13.43
CA PHE A 115 -0.26 11.26 -13.36
C PHE A 115 0.51 11.42 -14.68
N GLU A 116 -0.14 11.22 -15.83
CA GLU A 116 0.44 11.50 -17.15
C GLU A 116 0.83 12.98 -17.28
N GLU A 117 -0.01 13.91 -16.85
CA GLU A 117 0.29 15.34 -16.83
C GLU A 117 1.50 15.66 -15.95
N GLN A 118 1.55 15.11 -14.74
CA GLN A 118 2.68 15.30 -13.82
C GLN A 118 3.98 14.70 -14.36
N ILE A 119 3.93 13.52 -14.98
CA ILE A 119 5.08 12.92 -15.64
C ILE A 119 5.55 13.80 -16.79
N ASN A 120 4.64 14.26 -17.64
CA ASN A 120 5.01 15.07 -18.80
C ASN A 120 5.65 16.40 -18.35
N GLU A 121 5.09 17.06 -17.35
CA GLU A 121 5.69 18.25 -16.75
C GLU A 121 7.07 17.95 -16.14
N THR A 122 7.23 16.81 -15.46
CA THR A 122 8.51 16.39 -14.88
C THR A 122 9.54 16.13 -15.98
N VAL A 123 9.16 15.45 -17.06
CA VAL A 123 10.02 15.19 -18.23
C VAL A 123 10.45 16.50 -18.89
N HIS A 124 9.54 17.46 -19.06
CA HIS A 124 9.88 18.80 -19.56
C HIS A 124 10.89 19.50 -18.64
N ARG A 125 10.66 19.51 -17.32
CA ARG A 125 11.59 20.11 -16.34
C ARG A 125 12.97 19.44 -16.35
N VAL A 126 13.02 18.11 -16.45
CA VAL A 126 14.29 17.35 -16.56
C VAL A 126 15.00 17.67 -17.87
N THR A 127 14.26 17.81 -18.97
CA THR A 127 14.81 18.19 -20.28
C THR A 127 15.39 19.61 -20.24
N ASP A 128 14.65 20.57 -19.69
CA ASP A 128 15.11 21.95 -19.49
C ASP A 128 16.35 22.00 -18.57
N LEU A 129 16.35 21.21 -17.50
CA LEU A 129 17.49 21.11 -16.60
C LEU A 129 18.71 20.53 -17.32
N SER A 130 18.52 19.46 -18.11
CA SER A 130 19.57 18.86 -18.93
C SER A 130 20.16 19.86 -19.93
N GLU A 131 19.30 20.65 -20.59
CA GLU A 131 19.75 21.69 -21.52
C GLU A 131 20.50 22.81 -20.80
N ARG A 132 20.00 23.30 -19.65
CA ARG A 132 20.71 24.27 -18.81
C ARG A 132 22.06 23.74 -18.33
N VAL A 133 22.13 22.48 -17.91
CA VAL A 133 23.39 21.84 -17.50
C VAL A 133 24.35 21.76 -18.68
N ARG A 134 23.88 21.38 -19.87
CA ARG A 134 24.70 21.35 -21.08
C ARG A 134 25.25 22.74 -21.45
N VAL A 135 24.41 23.77 -21.38
CA VAL A 135 24.82 25.17 -21.61
C VAL A 135 25.86 25.59 -20.56
N LYS A 136 25.59 25.33 -19.27
CA LYS A 136 26.53 25.66 -18.19
C LYS A 136 27.85 24.89 -18.30
N LEU A 137 27.83 23.63 -18.73
CA LEU A 137 29.03 22.84 -18.99
C LEU A 137 29.83 23.38 -20.17
N ASN A 138 29.16 23.86 -21.23
CA ASN A 138 29.83 24.53 -22.35
C ASN A 138 30.45 25.87 -21.91
N GLU A 139 29.71 26.69 -21.15
CA GLU A 139 30.23 27.94 -20.57
C GLU A 139 31.42 27.67 -19.62
N LEU A 140 31.34 26.64 -18.78
CA LEU A 140 32.43 26.19 -17.92
C LEU A 140 33.63 25.71 -18.75
N GLY A 141 33.40 24.96 -19.83
CA GLY A 141 34.45 24.51 -20.74
C GLY A 141 35.16 25.68 -21.42
N GLU A 142 34.42 26.71 -21.83
CA GLU A 142 34.96 27.94 -22.41
C GLU A 142 35.72 28.78 -21.38
N ALA A 143 35.20 28.91 -20.17
CA ALA A 143 35.87 29.57 -19.06
C ALA A 143 37.18 28.85 -18.68
N VAL A 144 37.16 27.51 -18.60
CA VAL A 144 38.36 26.70 -18.35
C VAL A 144 39.37 26.85 -19.48
N ARG A 145 38.94 26.87 -20.74
CA ARG A 145 39.82 27.10 -21.89
C ARG A 145 40.44 28.49 -21.86
N THR A 146 39.68 29.50 -21.48
CA THR A 146 40.17 30.88 -21.32
C THR A 146 41.19 30.95 -20.19
N VAL A 147 40.91 30.33 -19.04
CA VAL A 147 41.87 30.23 -17.93
C VAL A 147 43.13 29.47 -18.33
N GLN A 148 43.02 28.41 -19.13
CA GLN A 148 44.18 27.70 -19.67
C GLN A 148 45.00 28.58 -20.61
N LEU A 149 44.37 29.34 -21.50
CA LEU A 149 45.04 30.31 -22.36
C LEU A 149 45.69 31.44 -21.56
N ASP A 150 45.03 31.95 -20.52
CA ASP A 150 45.59 32.94 -19.61
C ASP A 150 46.74 32.36 -18.79
N MET A 151 46.66 31.11 -18.35
CA MET A 151 47.76 30.42 -17.67
C MET A 151 48.93 30.15 -18.61
N ASP A 152 48.68 29.82 -19.87
CA ASP A 152 49.72 29.65 -20.89
C ASP A 152 50.34 31.00 -21.26
N GLU A 153 49.55 32.06 -21.38
CA GLU A 153 50.05 33.43 -21.57
C GLU A 153 50.84 33.90 -20.34
N LEU A 154 50.36 33.64 -19.12
CA LEU A 154 51.06 33.97 -17.87
C LEU A 154 52.35 33.17 -17.69
N LYS A 155 52.38 31.89 -18.11
CA LYS A 155 53.61 31.10 -18.18
C LYS A 155 54.58 31.67 -19.21
N LEU A 156 54.08 32.09 -20.38
CA LEU A 156 54.88 32.71 -21.44
C LEU A 156 55.43 34.10 -21.05
N LYS A 157 54.66 34.94 -20.35
CA LYS A 157 55.05 36.32 -19.95
C LYS A 157 55.85 36.37 -18.64
N GLY A 158 55.52 35.53 -17.67
CA GLY A 158 56.06 35.59 -16.30
C GLY A 158 57.37 34.82 -16.10
N VAL A 159 57.53 33.66 -16.75
CA VAL A 159 58.72 32.82 -16.54
C VAL A 159 59.90 33.32 -17.38
N GLY A 160 59.66 33.72 -18.63
CA GLY A 160 60.71 34.17 -19.54
C GLY A 160 61.39 35.48 -19.10
N SER A 161 60.65 36.45 -18.55
CA SER A 161 61.24 37.71 -18.09
C SER A 161 62.03 37.55 -16.79
N ARG A 162 61.50 36.80 -15.81
CA ARG A 162 62.17 36.58 -14.52
C ARG A 162 63.40 35.69 -14.66
N ASN A 163 63.34 34.62 -15.46
CA ASN A 163 64.53 33.81 -15.77
C ASN A 163 65.56 34.60 -16.57
N ARG A 164 65.14 35.45 -17.51
CA ARG A 164 66.07 36.29 -18.27
C ARG A 164 66.83 37.29 -17.38
N TYR A 165 66.17 37.89 -16.38
CA TYR A 165 66.88 38.76 -15.42
C TYR A 165 67.82 37.98 -14.51
N ILE A 166 67.40 36.80 -14.03
CA ILE A 166 68.25 35.94 -13.18
C ILE A 166 69.46 35.42 -13.97
N SER A 167 69.25 34.95 -15.20
CA SER A 167 70.30 34.52 -16.12
C SER A 167 71.26 35.67 -16.45
N LEU A 168 70.74 36.86 -16.79
CA LEU A 168 71.58 38.04 -17.04
C LEU A 168 72.43 38.41 -15.82
N LEU A 169 71.86 38.39 -14.61
CA LEU A 169 72.56 38.71 -13.37
C LEU A 169 73.66 37.67 -13.08
N LEU A 170 73.36 36.38 -13.27
CA LEU A 170 74.33 35.29 -13.10
C LEU A 170 75.47 35.35 -14.14
N ILE A 171 75.18 35.72 -15.39
CA ILE A 171 76.22 35.94 -16.42
C ILE A 171 77.13 37.09 -16.02
N VAL A 172 76.56 38.22 -15.61
CA VAL A 172 77.34 39.40 -15.20
C VAL A 172 78.23 39.08 -13.98
N LEU A 173 77.70 38.39 -12.98
CA LEU A 173 78.47 37.94 -11.82
C LEU A 173 79.56 36.93 -12.22
N GLY A 174 79.23 35.93 -13.03
CA GLY A 174 80.19 34.92 -13.49
C GLY A 174 81.36 35.53 -14.25
N ILE A 175 81.09 36.50 -15.14
CA ILE A 175 82.13 37.25 -15.85
C ILE A 175 82.96 38.08 -14.87
N ALA A 176 82.34 38.76 -13.91
CA ALA A 176 83.06 39.55 -12.91
C ALA A 176 84.02 38.69 -12.07
N PHE A 177 83.59 37.49 -11.65
CA PHE A 177 84.46 36.53 -10.96
C PHE A 177 85.58 36.01 -11.85
N ALA A 178 85.31 35.68 -13.11
CA ALA A 178 86.34 35.23 -14.05
C ALA A 178 87.39 36.33 -14.32
N VAL A 179 86.96 37.57 -14.52
CA VAL A 179 87.87 38.71 -14.70
C VAL A 179 88.66 38.99 -13.41
N GLY A 180 88.02 38.91 -12.25
CA GLY A 180 88.69 39.04 -10.95
C GLY A 180 89.74 37.95 -10.72
N ASP A 181 89.44 36.71 -11.11
CA ASP A 181 90.37 35.58 -11.02
C ASP A 181 91.56 35.75 -11.98
N ILE A 182 91.32 36.16 -13.23
CA ILE A 182 92.37 36.49 -14.19
C ILE A 182 93.24 37.65 -13.67
N TYR A 183 92.65 38.69 -13.09
CA TYR A 183 93.39 39.81 -12.51
C TYR A 183 94.25 39.39 -11.32
N LEU A 184 93.70 38.56 -10.43
CA LEU A 184 94.46 37.99 -9.32
C LEU A 184 95.59 37.11 -9.84
N LEU A 185 95.35 36.29 -10.86
CA LEU A 185 96.39 35.51 -11.51
C LEU A 185 97.49 36.43 -12.05
N PHE A 186 97.18 37.47 -12.83
CA PHE A 186 98.21 38.41 -13.32
C PHE A 186 99.00 39.12 -12.21
N THR A 187 98.40 39.40 -11.07
CA THR A 187 99.06 40.12 -9.97
C THR A 187 99.83 39.20 -9.01
N THR A 188 99.42 37.93 -8.87
CA THR A 188 100.10 36.96 -8.01
C THR A 188 101.08 36.05 -8.76
N PHE A 189 100.89 35.80 -10.06
CA PHE A 189 101.83 35.04 -10.87
C PHE A 189 103.09 35.89 -11.14
N GLY A 190 104.16 35.61 -10.38
CA GLY A 190 105.45 36.31 -10.49
C GLY A 190 105.80 37.22 -9.30
N ALA A 191 104.89 37.41 -8.35
CA ALA A 191 105.19 38.10 -7.08
C ALA A 191 105.74 37.10 -6.04
N ALA A 192 106.74 37.50 -5.26
CA ALA A 192 107.38 36.67 -4.22
C ALA A 192 106.44 36.25 -3.06
N THR A 193 105.18 36.69 -3.07
CA THR A 193 104.15 36.45 -2.06
C THR A 193 103.13 35.39 -2.47
N THR A 194 103.45 34.51 -3.43
CA THR A 194 102.54 33.42 -3.84
C THR A 194 102.44 32.38 -2.73
N SER A 195 101.48 32.58 -1.82
CA SER A 195 101.13 31.59 -0.80
C SER A 195 100.22 30.51 -1.38
N ILE A 196 100.28 29.29 -0.83
CA ILE A 196 99.39 28.18 -1.21
C ILE A 196 97.91 28.59 -1.08
N ASP A 197 97.59 29.43 -0.09
CA ASP A 197 96.25 29.95 0.15
C ASP A 197 95.72 30.78 -1.03
N SER A 198 96.58 31.57 -1.68
CA SER A 198 96.21 32.36 -2.87
C SER A 198 95.84 31.47 -4.05
N ILE A 199 96.53 30.33 -4.23
CA ILE A 199 96.23 29.36 -5.28
C ILE A 199 94.89 28.67 -5.01
N ILE A 200 94.62 28.30 -3.76
CA ILE A 200 93.34 27.68 -3.37
C ILE A 200 92.17 28.64 -3.63
N ILE A 201 92.32 29.93 -3.29
CA ILE A 201 91.28 30.94 -3.51
C ILE A 201 90.99 31.13 -5.02
N MET A 202 92.02 31.17 -5.86
CA MET A 202 91.84 31.28 -7.32
C MET A 202 91.07 30.07 -7.89
N VAL A 203 91.44 28.84 -7.50
CA VAL A 203 90.73 27.63 -7.96
C VAL A 203 89.26 27.63 -7.53
N ILE A 204 88.96 28.07 -6.31
CA ILE A 204 87.57 28.17 -5.82
C ILE A 204 86.81 29.23 -6.62
N MET A 205 87.38 30.41 -6.88
CA MET A 205 86.73 31.45 -7.68
C MET A 205 86.51 31.02 -9.13
N ALA A 206 87.46 30.33 -9.75
CA ALA A 206 87.31 29.75 -11.08
C ALA A 206 86.13 28.75 -11.12
N MET A 207 86.01 27.86 -10.12
CA MET A 207 84.88 26.94 -10.04
C MET A 207 83.54 27.67 -9.84
N ILE A 208 83.51 28.71 -9.02
CA ILE A 208 82.31 29.55 -8.82
C ILE A 208 81.92 30.25 -10.13
N ALA A 209 82.88 30.81 -10.86
CA ALA A 209 82.63 31.47 -12.14
C ALA A 209 82.04 30.49 -13.17
N VAL A 210 82.62 29.30 -13.32
CA VAL A 210 82.14 28.26 -14.26
C VAL A 210 80.76 27.77 -13.88
N THR A 211 80.51 27.51 -12.59
CA THR A 211 79.19 27.04 -12.12
C THR A 211 78.11 28.09 -12.31
N MET A 212 78.39 29.38 -12.02
CA MET A 212 77.43 30.46 -12.27
C MET A 212 77.13 30.62 -13.77
N LEU A 213 78.15 30.57 -14.64
CA LEU A 213 77.96 30.66 -16.09
C LEU A 213 77.15 29.48 -16.64
N PHE A 214 77.43 28.27 -16.17
CA PHE A 214 76.70 27.08 -16.58
C PHE A 214 75.23 27.12 -16.14
N VAL A 215 74.98 27.48 -14.87
CA VAL A 215 73.61 27.63 -14.35
C VAL A 215 72.87 28.73 -15.13
N ALA A 216 73.54 29.83 -15.47
CA ALA A 216 72.94 30.89 -16.26
C ALA A 216 72.56 30.46 -17.69
N THR A 217 73.31 29.54 -18.31
CA THR A 217 72.97 28.99 -19.64
C THR A 217 71.86 27.96 -19.63
N VAL A 218 71.57 27.35 -18.47
CA VAL A 218 70.52 26.33 -18.32
C VAL A 218 69.17 26.94 -17.91
N ILE A 219 69.17 28.12 -17.30
CA ILE A 219 67.98 28.88 -16.84
C ILE A 219 67.34 29.69 -17.97
#